data_AF-A0A9W9HDQ2-F1
#
_entry.id   AF-A0A9W9HDQ2-F1
#
_cell.length_a   1.000
_cell.length_b   1.000
_cell.length_c   1.000
_cell.angle_alpha   90.00
_cell.angle_beta   90.00
_cell.angle_gamma   90.00
#
_symmetry.space_group_name_H-M   'P 1'
#
loop_
_entity.id
_entity.type
_entity.pdbx_description
1 polymer ?
#
loop_
_entity_poly.entity_id
_entity_poly.type
_entity_poly.pdbx_seq_one_letter_code
_entity_poly.pdbx_strand_id
1 'polypeptide(L)'
;MHFTNVAALALGLFASSGLAIPSWVKPATIQLANEQSGTSANVAVPVDGVKRPIQELWGHTAVAHEGLVFASSAMITAFQQTTVCEFTEGPRLDVKLDAEKTYASFGGGVRDLCAAYVVCKCEGM
;
A
#
# COMPACT_ATOMS: atom_id res chain seq x y z
N MET A 1 -45.20 -35.25 25.35
CA MET A 1 -44.76 -34.31 24.30
C MET A 1 -43.70 -33.40 24.89
N HIS A 2 -42.44 -33.50 24.45
CA HIS A 2 -41.53 -32.36 24.50
C HIS A 2 -40.38 -32.58 23.51
N PHE A 3 -40.08 -31.52 22.76
CA PHE A 3 -39.33 -31.54 21.51
C PHE A 3 -37.81 -31.38 21.71
N THR A 4 -37.10 -32.04 20.79
CA THR A 4 -35.72 -31.88 20.29
C THR A 4 -34.86 -30.68 20.72
N ASN A 5 -33.55 -30.90 20.83
CA ASN A 5 -32.58 -30.03 20.13
C ASN A 5 -31.26 -30.75 19.81
N VAL A 6 -30.98 -30.90 18.51
CA VAL A 6 -29.72 -31.39 17.95
C VAL A 6 -28.81 -30.17 17.78
N ALA A 7 -27.70 -30.11 18.51
CA ALA A 7 -26.68 -29.10 18.28
C ALA A 7 -25.78 -29.52 17.11
N ALA A 8 -25.95 -28.87 15.96
CA ALA A 8 -25.05 -29.03 14.82
C ALA A 8 -23.82 -28.12 15.00
N LEU A 9 -22.64 -28.72 15.20
CA LEU A 9 -21.34 -28.03 15.14
C LEU A 9 -20.90 -27.91 13.68
N ALA A 10 -21.01 -26.73 13.09
CA ALA A 10 -20.42 -26.42 11.78
C ALA A 10 -18.98 -25.93 11.97
N LEU A 11 -18.00 -26.74 11.54
CA LEU A 11 -16.60 -26.33 11.39
C LEU A 11 -16.44 -25.56 10.07
N GLY A 12 -16.27 -24.25 10.15
CA GLY A 12 -15.87 -23.42 9.00
C GLY A 12 -14.36 -23.53 8.77
N LEU A 13 -13.94 -24.16 7.68
CA LEU A 13 -12.56 -24.14 7.19
C LEU A 13 -12.30 -22.81 6.47
N PHE A 14 -11.47 -21.94 7.04
CA PHE A 14 -10.94 -20.78 6.32
C PHE A 14 -9.86 -21.25 5.33
N ALA A 15 -10.24 -21.44 4.07
CA ALA A 15 -9.28 -21.59 2.99
C ALA A 15 -8.74 -20.19 2.61
N SER A 16 -7.62 -19.79 3.22
CA SER A 16 -6.86 -18.61 2.77
C SER A 16 -6.11 -18.99 1.49
N SER A 17 -6.74 -18.79 0.33
CA SER A 17 -6.06 -18.86 -0.96
C SER A 17 -5.18 -17.61 -1.12
N GLY A 18 -3.92 -17.71 -0.66
CA GLY A 18 -2.89 -16.72 -0.98
C GLY A 18 -2.42 -16.93 -2.41
N LEU A 19 -2.55 -15.91 -3.27
CA LEU A 19 -1.91 -15.92 -4.58
C LEU A 19 -0.40 -15.83 -4.36
N ALA A 20 0.33 -16.91 -4.70
CA ALA A 20 1.78 -16.90 -4.66
C ALA A 20 2.30 -15.98 -5.76
N ILE A 21 2.96 -14.89 -5.36
CA ILE A 21 3.67 -14.00 -6.28
C ILE A 21 4.82 -14.82 -6.90
N PRO A 22 5.03 -14.80 -8.23
CA PRO A 22 6.17 -15.47 -8.83
C PRO A 22 7.47 -15.00 -8.18
N SER A 23 8.37 -15.94 -7.83
CA SER A 23 9.58 -15.66 -7.05
C SER A 23 10.59 -14.70 -7.70
N TRP A 24 10.40 -14.38 -8.98
CA TRP A 24 11.20 -13.42 -9.73
C TRP A 24 10.70 -11.98 -9.57
N VAL A 25 9.46 -11.77 -9.12
CA VAL A 25 8.91 -10.44 -8.90
C VAL A 25 9.41 -9.90 -7.56
N LYS A 26 10.30 -8.92 -7.63
CA LYS A 26 10.84 -8.22 -6.47
C LYS A 26 9.89 -7.10 -6.00
N PRO A 27 9.77 -6.86 -4.67
CA PRO A 27 9.07 -5.70 -4.15
C PRO A 27 9.65 -4.38 -4.68
N ALA A 28 8.79 -3.38 -4.80
CA ALA A 28 9.19 -2.01 -5.08
C ALA A 28 9.55 -1.32 -3.76
N THR A 29 10.65 -0.59 -3.70
CA THR A 29 10.93 0.31 -2.57
C THR A 29 10.41 1.69 -2.90
N ILE A 30 9.53 2.21 -2.06
CA ILE A 30 8.94 3.53 -2.19
C ILE A 30 9.33 4.36 -0.97
N GLN A 31 9.90 5.54 -1.22
CA GLN A 31 10.06 6.59 -0.24
C GLN A 31 8.83 7.48 -0.19
N LEU A 32 8.27 7.68 1.00
CA LEU A 32 7.42 8.84 1.29
C LEU A 32 8.26 9.88 2.01
N ALA A 33 8.09 11.14 1.62
CA ALA A 33 8.78 12.28 2.23
C ALA A 33 7.80 13.36 2.65
N ASN A 34 8.12 14.03 3.75
CA ASN A 34 7.43 15.20 4.26
C ASN A 34 8.44 16.36 4.26
N GLU A 35 8.41 17.15 3.22
CA GLU A 35 9.36 18.25 2.99
C GLU A 35 9.25 19.36 4.05
N GLN A 36 8.09 19.50 4.72
CA GLN A 36 7.89 20.48 5.77
C GLN A 36 8.63 20.10 7.07
N SER A 37 8.62 18.83 7.44
CA SER A 37 9.33 18.32 8.63
C SER A 37 10.74 17.83 8.32
N GLY A 38 11.07 17.60 7.05
CA GLY A 38 12.32 16.97 6.61
C GLY A 38 12.37 15.46 6.83
N THR A 39 11.28 14.83 7.28
CA THR A 39 11.22 13.37 7.51
C THR A 39 10.96 12.60 6.22
N SER A 40 11.52 11.40 6.12
CA SER A 40 11.21 10.47 5.03
C SER A 40 11.38 9.02 5.48
N ALA A 41 10.74 8.10 4.76
CA ALA A 41 10.83 6.67 5.04
C ALA A 41 10.67 5.84 3.77
N ASN A 42 11.58 4.87 3.60
CA ASN A 42 11.52 3.86 2.55
C ASN A 42 10.77 2.62 3.05
N VAL A 43 9.80 2.13 2.28
CA VAL A 43 9.09 0.87 2.55
C VAL A 43 9.09 0.01 1.31
N ALA A 44 9.30 -1.30 1.50
CA ALA A 44 9.16 -2.30 0.45
C ALA A 44 7.67 -2.68 0.29
N VAL A 45 7.11 -2.41 -0.88
CA VAL A 45 5.73 -2.72 -1.26
C VAL A 45 5.72 -3.89 -2.24
N PRO A 46 4.98 -4.98 -1.96
CA PRO A 46 4.84 -6.08 -2.90
C PRO A 46 4.22 -5.63 -4.22
N VAL A 47 4.78 -6.11 -5.34
CA VAL A 47 4.32 -5.82 -6.71
C VAL A 47 3.35 -6.93 -7.15
N ASP A 48 2.20 -7.00 -6.49
CA ASP A 48 1.22 -8.10 -6.62
C ASP A 48 -0.20 -7.66 -6.95
N GLY A 49 -0.39 -6.36 -7.22
CA GLY A 49 -1.70 -5.78 -7.52
C GLY A 49 -2.63 -5.68 -6.31
N VAL A 50 -2.17 -6.02 -5.10
CA VAL A 50 -2.98 -5.91 -3.89
C VAL A 50 -2.93 -4.48 -3.35
N LYS A 51 -4.11 -3.88 -3.22
CA LYS A 51 -4.32 -2.56 -2.64
C LYS A 51 -4.08 -2.61 -1.13
N ARG A 52 -3.19 -1.75 -0.62
CA ARG A 52 -2.79 -1.69 0.80
C ARG A 52 -2.95 -0.30 1.38
N PRO A 53 -3.50 -0.14 2.59
CA PRO A 53 -3.55 1.14 3.28
C PRO A 53 -2.14 1.70 3.52
N ILE A 54 -1.94 3.00 3.30
CA ILE A 54 -0.65 3.64 3.55
C ILE A 54 -0.28 3.59 5.03
N GLN A 55 -1.27 3.70 5.92
CA GLN A 55 -1.04 3.64 7.38
C GLN A 55 -0.46 2.29 7.82
N GLU A 56 -0.89 1.18 7.23
CA GLU A 56 -0.35 -0.15 7.57
C GLU A 56 1.12 -0.29 7.18
N LEU A 57 1.53 0.37 6.10
CA LEU A 57 2.88 0.25 5.56
C LEU A 57 3.85 1.28 6.16
N TRP A 58 3.41 2.52 6.38
CA TRP A 58 4.25 3.63 6.84
C TRP A 58 3.96 4.12 8.27
N GLY A 59 2.89 3.69 8.92
CA GLY A 59 2.44 4.20 10.23
C GLY A 59 3.45 4.01 11.38
N HIS A 60 4.44 3.14 11.20
CA HIS A 60 5.51 2.90 12.17
C HIS A 60 6.88 3.45 11.74
N THR A 61 6.90 4.36 10.76
CA THR A 61 8.14 4.92 10.21
C THR A 61 8.30 6.39 10.60
N ALA A 62 9.46 6.98 10.28
CA ALA A 62 9.76 8.37 10.62
C ALA A 62 8.86 9.43 9.95
N VAL A 63 8.16 9.08 8.86
CA VAL A 63 7.20 9.99 8.21
C VAL A 63 5.83 9.98 8.90
N ALA A 64 5.60 9.06 9.84
CA ALA A 64 4.38 9.01 10.64
C ALA A 64 4.53 9.83 11.93
N HIS A 65 3.44 10.48 12.32
CA HIS A 65 3.30 11.16 13.59
C HIS A 65 2.12 10.56 14.34
N GLU A 66 2.36 9.99 15.52
CA GLU A 66 1.34 9.27 16.32
C GLU A 66 0.61 8.17 15.54
N GLY A 67 1.32 7.49 14.62
CA GLY A 67 0.74 6.43 13.79
C GLY A 67 0.01 6.95 12.54
N LEU A 68 -0.10 8.27 12.35
CA LEU A 68 -0.69 8.89 11.16
C LEU A 68 0.39 9.35 10.19
N VAL A 69 0.32 8.86 8.95
CA VAL A 69 1.24 9.23 7.88
C VAL A 69 0.87 10.55 7.22
N PHE A 70 1.81 11.50 7.23
CA PHE A 70 1.70 12.79 6.56
C PHE A 70 2.86 12.97 5.57
N ALA A 71 2.59 13.11 4.27
CA ALA A 71 3.63 13.23 3.25
C ALA A 71 3.28 14.26 2.17
N SER A 72 4.30 14.83 1.54
CA SER A 72 4.19 15.79 0.43
C SER A 72 4.57 15.20 -0.93
N SER A 73 5.33 14.11 -0.94
CA SER A 73 5.81 13.47 -2.16
C SER A 73 6.09 11.97 -1.96
N ALA A 74 6.15 11.27 -3.09
CA ALA A 74 6.55 9.88 -3.18
C ALA A 74 7.62 9.70 -4.27
N MET A 75 8.55 8.76 -4.02
CA MET A 75 9.59 8.38 -4.97
C MET A 75 9.80 6.87 -4.95
N ILE A 76 9.86 6.23 -6.12
CA ILE A 76 10.25 4.83 -6.23
C ILE A 76 11.78 4.73 -6.34
N THR A 77 12.42 4.07 -5.38
CA THR A 77 13.88 4.08 -5.20
C THR A 77 14.54 2.75 -5.56
N ALA A 78 13.78 1.65 -5.60
CA ALA A 78 14.23 0.37 -6.15
C ALA A 78 13.04 -0.37 -6.77
N PHE A 79 13.15 -0.77 -8.04
CA PHE A 79 12.05 -1.35 -8.79
C PHE A 79 12.56 -2.11 -10.02
N GLN A 80 11.66 -2.91 -10.62
CA GLN A 80 11.87 -3.48 -11.95
C GLN A 80 11.25 -2.56 -13.00
N GLN A 81 11.79 -2.50 -14.22
CA GLN A 81 11.31 -1.60 -15.27
C GLN A 81 9.80 -1.65 -15.53
N THR A 82 9.17 -2.82 -15.35
CA THR A 82 7.72 -2.99 -15.53
C THR A 82 6.89 -2.59 -14.30
N THR A 83 7.49 -2.07 -13.23
CA THR A 83 6.77 -1.77 -11.98
C THR A 83 5.97 -0.48 -12.13
N VAL A 84 4.68 -0.57 -11.82
CA VAL A 84 3.78 0.58 -11.71
C VAL A 84 3.19 0.59 -10.31
N CYS A 85 3.27 1.72 -9.62
CA CYS A 85 2.68 1.94 -8.31
C CYS A 85 1.72 3.13 -8.33
N GLU A 86 0.49 2.93 -7.86
CA GLU A 86 -0.56 3.93 -7.84
C GLU A 86 -0.99 4.23 -6.40
N PHE A 87 -1.04 5.52 -6.07
CA PHE A 87 -1.53 6.07 -4.82
C PHE A 87 -2.93 6.64 -5.04
N THR A 88 -3.91 6.17 -4.27
CA THR A 88 -5.32 6.56 -4.45
C THR A 88 -6.01 6.93 -3.14
N GLU A 89 -6.85 7.96 -3.17
CA GLU A 89 -7.70 8.38 -2.04
C GLU A 89 -8.97 9.07 -2.55
N GLY A 90 -9.89 8.29 -3.14
CA GLY A 90 -11.09 8.85 -3.77
C GLY A 90 -10.72 9.95 -4.78
N PRO A 91 -11.44 11.09 -4.81
CA PRO A 91 -11.11 12.20 -5.72
C PRO A 91 -9.93 13.07 -5.25
N ARG A 92 -9.35 12.80 -4.06
CA ARG A 92 -8.34 13.68 -3.45
C ARG A 92 -6.91 13.36 -3.85
N LEU A 93 -6.66 12.11 -4.25
CA LEU A 93 -5.34 11.63 -4.61
C LEU A 93 -5.45 10.60 -5.74
N ASP A 94 -4.73 10.87 -6.82
CA ASP A 94 -4.51 9.94 -7.92
C ASP A 94 -3.09 10.20 -8.46
N VAL A 95 -2.14 9.38 -8.04
CA VAL A 95 -0.72 9.55 -8.37
C VAL A 95 -0.13 8.22 -8.80
N LYS A 96 0.44 8.21 -10.01
CA LYS A 96 1.16 7.06 -10.57
C LYS A 96 2.67 7.31 -10.54
N LEU A 97 3.41 6.28 -10.11
CA LEU A 97 4.86 6.16 -10.22
C LEU A 97 5.20 4.94 -11.08
N ASP A 98 6.17 5.09 -11.98
CA ASP A 98 6.67 4.03 -12.84
C ASP A 98 8.14 4.31 -13.22
N ALA A 99 8.69 3.54 -14.17
CA ALA A 99 10.06 3.70 -14.62
C ALA A 99 10.35 5.04 -15.31
N GLU A 100 9.35 5.67 -15.93
CA GLU A 100 9.48 6.96 -16.61
C GLU A 100 9.26 8.12 -15.64
N LYS A 101 8.35 7.94 -14.67
CA LYS A 101 8.00 8.91 -13.64
C LYS A 101 8.24 8.30 -12.26
N THR A 102 9.48 8.37 -11.81
CA THR A 102 9.88 7.80 -10.52
C THR A 102 9.54 8.67 -9.32
N TYR A 103 9.13 9.92 -9.54
CA TYR A 103 8.81 10.90 -8.50
C TYR A 103 7.47 11.59 -8.77
N ALA A 104 6.72 11.87 -7.70
CA ALA A 104 5.53 12.70 -7.76
C ALA A 104 5.31 13.48 -6.46
N SER A 105 4.93 14.75 -6.60
CA SER A 105 4.33 15.53 -5.50
C SER A 105 2.85 15.20 -5.36
N PHE A 106 2.33 15.25 -4.14
CA PHE A 106 0.91 15.12 -3.88
C PHE A 106 0.13 16.42 -4.09
N GLY A 107 0.75 17.52 -4.51
CA GLY A 107 0.04 18.76 -4.86
C GLY A 107 0.45 19.96 -4.02
N GLY A 108 1.76 20.16 -3.87
CA GLY A 108 2.35 21.42 -3.37
C GLY A 108 2.40 21.58 -1.85
N GLY A 109 2.07 20.55 -1.07
CA GLY A 109 2.14 20.59 0.39
C GLY A 109 2.00 19.21 1.03
N VAL A 110 2.08 19.17 2.35
CA VAL A 110 1.88 17.95 3.15
C VAL A 110 0.41 17.56 3.15
N ARG A 111 0.13 16.28 2.91
CA ARG A 111 -1.21 15.69 2.98
C ARG A 111 -1.30 14.64 4.07
N ASP A 112 -2.46 14.58 4.71
CA ASP A 112 -2.89 13.43 5.48
C ASP A 112 -3.23 12.27 4.53
N LEU A 113 -2.58 11.12 4.74
CA LEU A 113 -2.75 9.91 3.95
C LEU A 113 -3.52 8.81 4.69
N CYS A 114 -4.29 9.17 5.74
CA CYS A 114 -5.07 8.23 6.57
C CYS A 114 -6.00 7.32 5.76
N ALA A 115 -6.70 7.84 4.76
CA ALA A 115 -7.60 7.03 3.92
C ALA A 115 -6.99 6.63 2.56
N ALA A 116 -5.70 6.91 2.36
CA ALA A 116 -5.01 6.64 1.12
C ALA A 116 -4.46 5.21 1.07
N TYR A 117 -4.36 4.70 -0.15
CA TYR A 117 -3.87 3.36 -0.45
C TYR A 117 -2.77 3.41 -1.49
N VAL A 118 -1.91 2.39 -1.49
CA VAL A 118 -0.96 2.09 -2.56
C VAL A 118 -1.28 0.72 -3.17
N VAL A 119 -1.13 0.61 -4.48
CA VAL A 119 -1.09 -0.67 -5.20
C VAL A 119 0.12 -0.67 -6.12
N CYS A 120 0.90 -1.74 -6.11
CA CYS A 120 2.00 -1.92 -7.05
C CYS A 120 1.78 -3.19 -7.86
N LYS A 121 2.01 -3.13 -9.17
CA LYS A 121 1.86 -4.25 -10.11
C LYS A 121 2.87 -4.17 -11.25
N CYS A 122 2.98 -5.24 -12.03
CA CYS A 122 3.69 -5.18 -13.30
C CYS A 122 2.76 -4.59 -14.39
N GLU A 123 3.33 -3.77 -15.27
CA GLU A 123 2.66 -3.26 -16.46
C GLU A 123 2.21 -4.42 -17.37
N GLY A 124 0.95 -4.38 -17.82
CA GLY A 124 0.35 -5.45 -18.63
C GLY A 124 -0.25 -6.63 -17.84
N MET A 125 -0.29 -6.57 -16.50
CA MET A 125 -1.05 -7.49 -15.63
C MET A 125 -2.39 -6.91 -15.18
#